data_AF-A0A7R8WNK9-F1
#
_entry.id   AF-A0A7R8WNK9-F1
#
_cell.length_a   1.000
_cell.length_b   1.000
_cell.length_c   1.000
_cell.angle_alpha   90.00
_cell.angle_beta   90.00
_cell.angle_gamma   90.00
#
_symmetry.space_group_name_H-M   'P 1'
#
loop_
_entity.id
_entity.type
_entity.pdbx_description
1 polymer ?
#
loop_
_entity_poly.entity_id
_entity_poly.type
_entity_poly.pdbx_seq_one_letter_code
_entity_poly.pdbx_strand_id
1 'polypeptide(L)'
;MSVRAKKHLGQHFLKDETIAQKIADSLSLKDYEEVLEIGPGMGVLTKYLIAKNIHLSVIELDRESVAYLLENFPELKGNILQGDFLKLNLEEVFGGKQLAIIGNFPYNISSQILFKAIEFRHVVPEFAGMFQKEVAQRITQGPGSKAYGILSVISQAFYHTEYLFTVPPGVFNPPPKVDSGVIRLVRKESFELPVDAKFFFRVVKTAFNQRRKTLRNSLKSFGLSDKLREDAIFARRPEQFWRKTALKMDSTFIENIEGLIKQKQDSTLLTLLSEEHPADIAEIISELDLEEATYLFKLLDSDRTSDALLEIDEDDREKILKNLSAQEIAEEIGEMDTDDAADILSELSDVRASEVISEIQDDDHAKDIVDLLRYEEGTAGALMAKELVKVKETWLVPTTVRKIRSQAQEVTRVHSIYVVDKDDHLIGRLSLKDLLVAPAEARISDIYIPKVDYVNVHDKDEDVALLMQKYDLEAIPVVDDDHILLGRITIDDIVDLIREEAEKDYQMAAGITEDIDADDSILDKTKARLPWLVLGLVGGFAAASIMGGFEDALTQYPELFYFTPLIAAMAGNVGVQSSAIVVQGLATNSIKGSMWSRMLKEIALSV
;
A
#
# COMPACT_ATOMS: atom_id res chain seq x y z
N MET A 1 17.50 -29.32 33.25
CA MET A 1 17.51 -27.84 33.45
C MET A 1 16.29 -27.21 32.80
N SER A 2 15.69 -26.13 33.34
CA SER A 2 14.57 -25.43 32.67
C SER A 2 15.08 -24.32 31.74
N VAL A 3 14.89 -24.47 30.43
CA VAL A 3 15.17 -23.40 29.45
C VAL A 3 14.05 -22.36 29.55
N ARG A 4 14.39 -21.08 29.74
CA ARG A 4 13.41 -19.99 29.83
C ARG A 4 13.39 -19.21 28.51
N ALA A 5 12.20 -18.92 28.00
CA ALA A 5 12.04 -18.13 26.79
C ALA A 5 12.64 -16.73 26.93
N LYS A 6 13.50 -16.35 25.98
CA LYS A 6 14.17 -15.05 25.90
C LYS A 6 13.46 -14.18 24.85
N LYS A 7 12.85 -13.07 25.29
CA LYS A 7 12.05 -12.16 24.44
C LYS A 7 12.86 -11.58 23.26
N HIS A 8 14.14 -11.27 23.45
CA HIS A 8 15.01 -10.70 22.40
C HIS A 8 15.38 -11.71 21.30
N LEU A 9 15.23 -13.01 21.56
CA LEU A 9 15.43 -14.07 20.58
C LEU A 9 14.14 -14.49 19.88
N GLY A 10 13.00 -13.86 20.18
CA GLY A 10 11.70 -14.20 19.59
C GLY A 10 11.22 -15.62 19.92
N GLN A 11 11.68 -16.20 21.03
CA GLN A 11 11.43 -17.61 21.35
C GLN A 11 9.96 -17.89 21.73
N HIS A 12 9.31 -18.73 20.94
CA HIS A 12 8.01 -19.34 21.20
C HIS A 12 8.15 -20.86 21.09
N PHE A 13 8.14 -21.57 22.23
CA PHE A 13 8.33 -23.01 22.23
C PHE A 13 7.02 -23.71 21.91
N LEU A 14 7.00 -24.51 20.85
CA LEU A 14 5.89 -25.40 20.52
C LEU A 14 5.74 -26.44 21.64
N LYS A 15 4.52 -26.71 22.12
CA LYS A 15 4.25 -27.74 23.13
C LYS A 15 3.30 -28.84 22.63
N ASP A 16 2.67 -28.65 21.49
CA ASP A 16 1.77 -29.63 20.90
C ASP A 16 2.56 -30.65 20.07
N GLU A 17 2.61 -31.88 20.60
CA GLU A 17 3.32 -33.02 20.01
C GLU A 17 2.75 -33.43 18.64
N THR A 18 1.43 -33.30 18.43
CA THR A 18 0.79 -33.68 17.16
C THR A 18 1.19 -32.71 16.06
N ILE A 19 1.25 -31.41 16.38
CA ILE A 19 1.71 -30.39 15.43
C ILE A 19 3.21 -30.54 15.16
N ALA A 20 4.01 -30.84 16.18
CA ALA A 20 5.44 -31.10 16.02
C ALA A 20 5.70 -32.26 15.06
N GLN A 21 4.97 -33.37 15.21
CA GLN A 21 5.06 -34.50 14.30
C GLN A 21 4.66 -34.12 12.87
N LYS A 22 3.54 -33.41 12.68
CA LYS A 22 3.09 -32.94 11.35
C LYS A 22 4.12 -32.05 10.66
N ILE A 23 4.82 -31.19 11.42
CA ILE A 23 5.90 -30.35 10.87
C ILE A 23 7.08 -31.25 10.48
N ALA A 24 7.51 -32.18 11.34
CA ALA A 24 8.60 -33.10 11.00
C ALA A 24 8.28 -34.00 9.79
N ASP A 25 7.01 -34.32 9.57
CA ASP A 25 6.52 -35.13 8.43
C ASP A 25 6.34 -34.32 7.14
N SER A 26 6.55 -32.99 7.17
CA SER A 26 6.41 -32.15 5.98
C SER A 26 7.52 -32.36 4.94
N LEU A 27 8.71 -32.82 5.37
CA LEU A 27 9.82 -33.14 4.49
C LEU A 27 9.55 -34.43 3.71
N SER A 28 9.77 -34.37 2.39
CA SER A 28 9.59 -35.53 1.52
C SER A 28 10.68 -36.59 1.67
N LEU A 29 11.87 -36.21 2.15
CA LEU A 29 13.07 -37.04 2.28
C LEU A 29 13.50 -37.70 0.95
N LYS A 30 13.31 -37.01 -0.17
CA LYS A 30 13.70 -37.46 -1.50
C LYS A 30 14.95 -36.74 -1.96
N ASP A 31 15.93 -37.50 -2.45
CA ASP A 31 17.16 -37.00 -3.08
C ASP A 31 18.12 -36.23 -2.15
N TYR A 32 17.98 -36.42 -0.83
CA TYR A 32 18.92 -35.97 0.21
C TYR A 32 18.85 -36.88 1.45
N GLU A 33 19.95 -36.95 2.20
CA GLU A 33 20.03 -37.68 3.48
C GLU A 33 20.35 -36.75 4.67
N GLU A 34 20.94 -35.59 4.42
CA GLU A 34 21.30 -34.60 5.43
C GLU A 34 20.10 -33.68 5.73
N VAL A 35 19.79 -33.48 7.01
CA VAL A 35 18.75 -32.56 7.46
C VAL A 35 19.32 -31.63 8.52
N LEU A 36 19.11 -30.33 8.34
CA LEU A 36 19.47 -29.30 9.30
C LEU A 36 18.23 -28.72 9.96
N GLU A 37 18.11 -28.94 11.27
CA GLU A 37 17.10 -28.26 12.09
C GLU A 37 17.64 -26.91 12.59
N ILE A 38 16.92 -25.82 12.33
CA ILE A 38 17.28 -24.47 12.80
C ILE A 38 16.43 -24.12 14.01
N GLY A 39 17.09 -23.73 15.11
CA GLY A 39 16.43 -23.31 16.35
C GLY A 39 15.64 -24.44 17.01
N PRO A 40 16.24 -25.61 17.28
CA PRO A 40 15.58 -26.73 17.94
C PRO A 40 15.01 -26.38 19.32
N GLY A 41 15.60 -25.39 20.02
CA GLY A 41 15.19 -25.01 21.37
C GLY A 41 15.27 -26.19 22.33
N MET A 42 14.12 -26.65 22.83
CA MET A 42 14.04 -27.83 23.71
C MET A 42 13.88 -29.16 22.94
N GLY A 43 14.03 -29.17 21.62
CA GLY A 43 14.04 -30.39 20.79
C GLY A 43 12.67 -31.00 20.50
N VAL A 44 11.62 -30.18 20.43
CA VAL A 44 10.24 -30.63 20.21
C VAL A 44 10.06 -31.25 18.82
N LEU A 45 10.66 -30.65 17.79
CA LEU A 45 10.72 -31.23 16.44
C LEU A 45 11.82 -32.28 16.34
N THR A 46 13.00 -32.00 16.93
CA THR A 46 14.15 -32.90 17.01
C THR A 46 13.77 -34.34 17.36
N LYS A 47 12.92 -34.54 18.37
CA LYS A 47 12.43 -35.85 18.81
C LYS A 47 11.82 -36.69 17.67
N TYR A 48 11.07 -36.05 16.77
CA TYR A 48 10.43 -36.72 15.64
C TYR A 48 11.37 -36.87 14.44
N LEU A 49 12.35 -35.96 14.31
CA LEU A 49 13.35 -36.02 13.25
C LEU A 49 14.38 -37.13 13.50
N ILE A 50 14.83 -37.33 14.74
CA ILE A 50 15.77 -38.42 15.11
C ILE A 50 15.17 -39.81 14.84
N ALA A 51 13.84 -39.94 14.96
CA ALA A 51 13.16 -41.21 14.69
C ALA A 51 13.14 -41.58 13.19
N LYS A 52 13.49 -40.65 12.30
CA LYS A 52 13.57 -40.88 10.86
C LYS A 52 14.97 -41.37 10.48
N ASN A 53 15.07 -42.16 9.40
CA ASN A 53 16.34 -42.64 8.88
C ASN A 53 17.06 -41.55 8.09
N ILE A 54 17.54 -40.51 8.78
CA ILE A 54 18.19 -39.30 8.23
C ILE A 54 19.44 -38.94 9.03
N HIS A 55 20.37 -38.22 8.42
CA HIS A 55 21.49 -37.59 9.12
C HIS A 55 21.08 -36.22 9.64
N LEU A 56 20.68 -36.15 10.91
CA LEU A 56 20.21 -34.92 11.53
C LEU A 56 21.37 -34.13 12.16
N SER A 57 21.51 -32.88 11.73
CA SER A 57 22.28 -31.83 12.40
C SER A 57 21.34 -30.74 12.90
N VAL A 58 21.71 -30.08 13.99
CA VAL A 58 20.92 -28.97 14.54
C VAL A 58 21.80 -27.74 14.75
N ILE A 59 21.25 -26.55 14.51
CA ILE A 59 21.93 -25.28 14.80
C ILE A 59 21.14 -24.45 15.80
N GLU A 60 21.81 -24.05 16.88
CA GLU A 60 21.19 -23.31 17.98
C GLU A 60 22.11 -22.19 18.47
N LEU A 61 21.51 -21.01 18.65
CA LEU A 61 22.19 -19.80 19.12
C LEU A 61 22.20 -19.74 20.65
N ASP A 62 21.14 -20.23 21.29
CA ASP A 62 20.98 -20.19 22.74
C ASP A 62 21.80 -21.28 23.44
N ARG A 63 22.80 -20.86 24.22
CA ARG A 63 23.70 -21.76 24.94
C ARG A 63 22.97 -22.67 25.93
N GLU A 64 21.88 -22.19 26.54
CA GLU A 64 21.08 -22.99 27.48
C GLU A 64 20.33 -24.10 26.75
N SER A 65 19.78 -23.81 25.57
CA SER A 65 19.16 -24.81 24.69
C SER A 65 20.18 -25.83 24.18
N VAL A 66 21.39 -25.40 23.81
CA VAL A 66 22.48 -26.32 23.42
C VAL A 66 22.82 -27.29 24.56
N ALA A 67 22.97 -26.77 25.79
CA ALA A 67 23.22 -27.62 26.95
C ALA A 67 22.06 -28.60 27.21
N TYR A 68 20.82 -28.14 27.05
CA TYR A 68 19.63 -28.98 27.16
C TYR A 68 19.62 -30.10 26.12
N LEU A 69 19.94 -29.80 24.85
CA LEU A 69 19.96 -30.78 23.77
C LEU A 69 21.04 -31.84 23.98
N LEU A 70 22.24 -31.45 24.43
CA LEU A 70 23.32 -32.38 24.75
C LEU A 70 22.96 -33.35 25.88
N GLU A 71 22.13 -32.91 26.83
CA GLU A 71 21.66 -33.74 27.96
C GLU A 71 20.53 -34.69 27.56
N ASN A 72 19.58 -34.21 26.74
CA ASN A 72 18.32 -34.93 26.45
C ASN A 72 18.31 -35.68 25.11
N PHE A 73 19.21 -35.36 24.19
CA PHE A 73 19.35 -36.03 22.89
C PHE A 73 20.82 -36.43 22.64
N PRO A 74 21.35 -37.45 23.36
CA PRO A 74 22.73 -37.89 23.22
C PRO A 74 23.11 -38.30 21.79
N GLU A 75 22.14 -38.72 20.98
CA GLU A 75 22.31 -39.09 19.57
C GLU A 75 22.78 -37.91 18.70
N LEU A 76 22.51 -36.66 19.11
CA LEU A 76 22.98 -35.47 18.40
C LEU A 76 24.43 -35.08 18.76
N LYS A 77 25.09 -35.79 19.67
CA LYS A 77 26.43 -35.43 20.12
C LYS A 77 27.42 -35.49 18.95
N GLY A 78 27.95 -34.32 18.59
CA GLY A 78 28.83 -34.14 17.41
C GLY A 78 28.14 -33.47 16.22
N ASN A 79 26.81 -33.42 16.21
CA ASN A 79 25.98 -32.83 15.15
C ASN A 79 25.22 -31.57 15.63
N ILE A 80 25.55 -31.04 16.81
CA ILE A 80 25.03 -29.77 17.32
C ILE A 80 26.00 -28.65 16.96
N LEU A 81 25.56 -27.77 16.06
CA LEU A 81 26.27 -26.55 15.67
C LEU A 81 25.82 -25.41 16.59
N GLN A 82 26.70 -24.98 17.49
CA GLN A 82 26.42 -23.80 18.32
C GLN A 82 26.79 -22.53 17.55
N GLY A 83 25.81 -21.71 17.18
CA GLY A 83 26.09 -20.48 16.46
C GLY A 83 24.89 -19.83 15.80
N ASP A 84 25.18 -18.73 15.10
CA ASP A 84 24.20 -17.98 14.32
C ASP A 84 24.09 -18.60 12.92
N PHE A 85 22.92 -19.17 12.60
CA PHE A 85 22.64 -19.73 11.28
C PHE A 85 22.89 -18.71 10.16
N LEU A 86 22.60 -17.43 10.37
CA LEU A 86 22.81 -16.39 9.35
C LEU A 86 24.29 -16.16 9.02
N LYS A 87 25.23 -16.68 9.82
CA LYS A 87 26.68 -16.62 9.57
C LYS A 87 27.30 -17.93 9.07
N LEU A 88 26.55 -19.03 9.07
CA LEU A 88 27.02 -20.35 8.65
C LEU A 88 27.17 -20.49 7.12
N ASN A 89 28.28 -21.01 6.60
CA ASN A 89 28.36 -21.42 5.19
C ASN A 89 27.92 -22.89 5.05
N LEU A 90 26.82 -23.15 4.34
CA LEU A 90 26.25 -24.51 4.26
C LEU A 90 27.10 -25.45 3.39
N GLU A 91 27.71 -24.95 2.32
CA GLU A 91 28.58 -25.77 1.46
C GLU A 91 29.83 -26.24 2.21
N GLU A 92 30.46 -25.34 2.98
CA GLU A 92 31.66 -25.67 3.75
C GLU A 92 31.38 -26.69 4.86
N VAL A 93 30.26 -26.51 5.57
CA VAL A 93 29.92 -27.34 6.73
C VAL A 93 29.45 -28.73 6.32
N PHE A 94 28.69 -28.84 5.23
CA PHE A 94 28.13 -30.12 4.75
C PHE A 94 28.88 -30.69 3.54
N GLY A 95 30.01 -30.11 3.15
CA GLY A 95 30.86 -30.60 2.06
C GLY A 95 30.16 -30.61 0.69
N GLY A 96 29.27 -29.65 0.44
CA GLY A 96 28.51 -29.55 -0.80
C GLY A 96 27.39 -30.61 -0.99
N LYS A 97 27.09 -31.41 0.03
CA LYS A 97 25.97 -32.36 -0.01
C LYS A 97 24.62 -31.64 -0.10
N GLN A 98 23.63 -32.28 -0.72
CA GLN A 98 22.25 -31.82 -0.66
C GLN A 98 21.71 -32.00 0.77
N LEU A 99 21.12 -30.94 1.33
CA LEU A 99 20.51 -30.97 2.66
C LEU A 99 19.14 -30.31 2.68
N ALA A 100 18.20 -30.88 3.43
CA ALA A 100 16.96 -30.19 3.73
C ALA A 100 17.06 -29.33 4.98
N ILE A 101 16.34 -28.21 4.97
CA ILE A 101 16.25 -27.32 6.13
C ILE A 101 14.85 -27.46 6.74
N ILE A 102 14.80 -27.62 8.05
CA ILE A 102 13.55 -27.62 8.81
C ILE A 102 13.63 -26.78 10.08
N GLY A 103 12.51 -26.22 10.53
CA GLY A 103 12.49 -25.59 11.85
C GLY A 103 11.18 -24.93 12.23
N ASN A 104 11.07 -24.67 13.53
CA ASN A 104 10.15 -23.71 14.10
C ASN A 104 10.87 -22.36 14.19
N PHE A 105 10.95 -21.65 13.07
CA PHE A 105 11.86 -20.52 12.95
C PHE A 105 11.46 -19.36 13.88
N PRO A 106 12.44 -18.69 14.53
CA PRO A 106 12.15 -17.48 15.29
C PRO A 106 11.64 -16.38 14.35
N TYR A 107 10.49 -15.77 14.67
CA TYR A 107 9.80 -14.86 13.76
C TYR A 107 10.57 -13.60 13.38
N ASN A 108 11.50 -13.16 14.23
CA ASN A 108 12.34 -12.00 13.96
C ASN A 108 13.40 -12.25 12.87
N ILE A 109 13.73 -13.52 12.60
CA ILE A 109 14.77 -13.92 11.63
C ILE A 109 14.28 -14.87 10.54
N SER A 110 13.00 -15.26 10.53
CA SER A 110 12.48 -16.31 9.65
C SER A 110 12.62 -15.97 8.16
N SER A 111 12.41 -14.70 7.77
CA SER A 111 12.60 -14.26 6.38
C SER A 111 14.08 -14.28 5.95
N GLN A 112 14.99 -13.97 6.87
CA GLN A 112 16.44 -14.01 6.64
C GLN A 112 16.91 -15.47 6.50
N ILE A 113 16.34 -16.39 7.27
CA ILE A 113 16.58 -17.84 7.13
C ILE A 113 16.17 -18.31 5.72
N LEU A 114 14.99 -17.92 5.26
CA LEU A 114 14.53 -18.23 3.91
C LEU A 114 15.45 -17.68 2.82
N PHE A 115 15.84 -16.39 2.90
CA PHE A 115 16.77 -15.81 1.92
C PHE A 115 18.11 -16.52 1.89
N LYS A 116 18.62 -16.94 3.04
CA LYS A 116 19.85 -17.71 3.13
C LYS A 116 19.70 -19.10 2.53
N ALA A 117 18.58 -19.79 2.75
CA ALA A 117 18.30 -21.06 2.09
C ALA A 117 18.29 -20.90 0.55
N ILE A 118 17.72 -19.79 0.04
CA ILE A 118 17.69 -19.47 -1.39
C ILE A 118 19.08 -19.10 -1.95
N GLU A 119 19.92 -18.43 -1.17
CA GLU A 119 21.33 -18.17 -1.52
C GLU A 119 22.06 -19.51 -1.74
N PHE A 120 21.84 -20.47 -0.85
CA PHE A 120 22.37 -21.83 -0.90
C PHE A 120 21.49 -22.83 -1.67
N ARG A 121 20.59 -22.35 -2.55
CA ARG A 121 19.60 -23.19 -3.26
C ARG A 121 20.19 -24.38 -4.01
N HIS A 122 21.45 -24.32 -4.46
CA HIS A 122 22.14 -25.40 -5.15
C HIS A 122 22.40 -26.63 -4.25
N VAL A 123 22.48 -26.44 -2.92
CA VAL A 123 22.57 -27.53 -1.93
C VAL A 123 21.27 -27.73 -1.14
N VAL A 124 20.28 -26.85 -1.24
CA VAL A 124 19.00 -26.98 -0.51
C VAL A 124 17.88 -27.39 -1.47
N PRO A 125 17.64 -28.69 -1.72
CA PRO A 125 16.56 -29.14 -2.59
C PRO A 125 15.17 -29.01 -1.94
N GLU A 126 15.10 -29.03 -0.60
CA GLU A 126 13.84 -28.94 0.13
C GLU A 126 14.00 -28.10 1.40
N PHE A 127 13.00 -27.28 1.67
CA PHE A 127 12.92 -26.46 2.87
C PHE A 127 11.49 -26.54 3.41
N ALA A 128 11.34 -26.80 4.70
CA ALA A 128 10.04 -26.75 5.34
C ALA A 128 10.14 -26.02 6.68
N GLY A 129 9.08 -25.37 7.11
CA GLY A 129 9.09 -24.80 8.44
C GLY A 129 8.00 -23.80 8.70
N MET A 130 7.99 -23.35 9.93
CA MET A 130 6.91 -22.52 10.45
C MET A 130 7.30 -21.05 10.49
N PHE A 131 6.38 -20.23 10.00
CA PHE A 131 6.47 -18.76 9.97
C PHE A 131 5.24 -18.18 10.65
N GLN A 132 5.24 -16.88 10.91
CA GLN A 132 3.98 -16.16 11.15
C GLN A 132 3.06 -16.35 9.94
N LYS A 133 1.75 -16.52 10.16
CA LYS A 133 0.78 -16.84 9.10
C LYS A 133 0.84 -15.88 7.93
N GLU A 134 0.92 -14.58 8.19
CA GLU A 134 1.03 -13.55 7.15
C GLU A 134 2.29 -13.73 6.30
N VAL A 135 3.43 -14.04 6.93
CA VAL A 135 4.70 -14.28 6.23
C VAL A 135 4.64 -15.56 5.40
N ALA A 136 4.11 -16.65 5.97
CA ALA A 136 3.87 -17.91 5.27
C ALA A 136 3.00 -17.69 4.02
N GLN A 137 1.89 -16.95 4.16
CA GLN A 137 1.02 -16.58 3.06
C GLN A 137 1.77 -15.75 2.02
N ARG A 138 2.56 -14.75 2.42
CA ARG A 138 3.38 -13.97 1.47
C ARG A 138 4.33 -14.84 0.66
N ILE A 139 4.92 -15.87 1.25
CA ILE A 139 5.84 -16.76 0.51
C ILE A 139 5.09 -17.61 -0.53
N THR A 140 3.91 -18.12 -0.16
CA THR A 140 3.19 -19.13 -0.96
C THR A 140 2.10 -18.57 -1.87
N GLN A 141 1.68 -17.32 -1.68
CA GLN A 141 0.60 -16.72 -2.48
C GLN A 141 1.06 -16.42 -3.90
N GLY A 142 0.15 -16.61 -4.84
CA GLY A 142 0.39 -16.32 -6.25
C GLY A 142 0.24 -14.84 -6.59
N PRO A 143 0.67 -14.44 -7.79
CA PRO A 143 0.49 -13.09 -8.31
C PRO A 143 -0.99 -12.64 -8.33
N GLY A 144 -1.25 -11.36 -8.10
CA GLY A 144 -2.62 -10.80 -8.03
C GLY A 144 -3.28 -10.88 -6.64
N SER A 145 -2.60 -11.43 -5.63
CA SER A 145 -3.01 -11.35 -4.22
C SER A 145 -2.38 -10.13 -3.54
N LYS A 146 -3.10 -9.48 -2.61
CA LYS A 146 -2.56 -8.43 -1.73
C LYS A 146 -1.35 -8.89 -0.89
N ALA A 147 -1.18 -10.21 -0.72
CA ALA A 147 -0.04 -10.80 -0.03
C ALA A 147 1.15 -11.09 -0.97
N TYR A 148 1.03 -10.88 -2.28
CA TYR A 148 2.14 -11.09 -3.22
C TYR A 148 3.19 -9.97 -3.08
N GLY A 149 4.47 -10.33 -3.00
CA GLY A 149 5.55 -9.38 -2.81
C GLY A 149 6.94 -9.97 -2.96
N ILE A 150 7.97 -9.31 -2.39
CA ILE A 150 9.38 -9.70 -2.51
C ILE A 150 9.60 -11.20 -2.17
N LEU A 151 9.00 -11.66 -1.07
CA LEU A 151 9.16 -13.05 -0.61
C LEU A 151 8.54 -14.04 -1.60
N SER A 152 7.39 -13.71 -2.20
CA SER A 152 6.73 -14.54 -3.21
C SER A 152 7.61 -14.67 -4.44
N VAL A 153 8.02 -13.53 -5.01
CA VAL A 153 8.80 -13.46 -6.25
C VAL A 153 10.12 -14.21 -6.11
N ILE A 154 10.88 -13.93 -5.04
CA ILE A 154 12.21 -14.52 -4.85
C ILE A 154 12.11 -16.02 -4.54
N SER A 155 11.15 -16.45 -3.72
CA SER A 155 11.02 -17.87 -3.37
C SER A 155 10.52 -18.68 -4.58
N GLN A 156 9.49 -18.19 -5.26
CA GLN A 156 8.86 -18.88 -6.38
C GLN A 156 9.72 -18.86 -7.65
N ALA A 157 10.73 -17.98 -7.74
CA ALA A 157 11.72 -18.04 -8.82
C ALA A 157 12.50 -19.38 -8.81
N PHE A 158 12.79 -19.93 -7.64
CA PHE A 158 13.66 -21.12 -7.50
C PHE A 158 12.95 -22.35 -6.94
N TYR A 159 11.83 -22.19 -6.25
CA TYR A 159 11.11 -23.25 -5.56
C TYR A 159 9.64 -23.30 -5.98
N HIS A 160 9.05 -24.49 -5.95
CA HIS A 160 7.61 -24.68 -5.81
C HIS A 160 7.25 -24.49 -4.34
N THR A 161 6.42 -23.49 -4.05
CA THR A 161 6.01 -23.12 -2.68
C THR A 161 4.60 -23.63 -2.38
N GLU A 162 4.41 -24.23 -1.22
CA GLU A 162 3.13 -24.81 -0.78
C GLU A 162 2.83 -24.42 0.66
N TYR A 163 1.59 -23.98 0.92
CA TYR A 163 1.09 -23.73 2.26
C TYR A 163 0.43 -25.00 2.78
N LEU A 164 0.99 -25.61 3.83
CA LEU A 164 0.54 -26.91 4.32
C LEU A 164 -0.64 -26.78 5.29
N PHE A 165 -0.48 -26.03 6.38
CA PHE A 165 -1.53 -25.84 7.39
C PHE A 165 -1.24 -24.67 8.34
N THR A 166 -2.28 -24.21 9.03
CA THR A 166 -2.23 -23.13 10.02
C THR A 166 -2.15 -23.70 11.44
N VAL A 167 -1.37 -23.05 12.30
CA VAL A 167 -1.12 -23.45 13.70
C VAL A 167 -1.54 -22.31 14.64
N PRO A 168 -2.48 -22.54 15.58
CA PRO A 168 -3.01 -21.49 16.44
C PRO A 168 -2.05 -21.15 17.62
N PRO A 169 -2.08 -19.91 18.17
CA PRO A 169 -1.18 -19.49 19.25
C PRO A 169 -1.21 -20.33 20.53
N GLY A 170 -2.36 -20.96 20.84
CA GLY A 170 -2.58 -21.71 22.08
C GLY A 170 -1.64 -22.91 22.26
N VAL A 171 -0.99 -23.37 21.19
CA VAL A 171 -0.07 -24.51 21.17
C VAL A 171 1.39 -24.16 21.47
N PHE A 172 1.66 -22.91 21.86
CA PHE A 172 3.00 -22.44 22.24
C PHE A 172 3.10 -22.04 23.72
N ASN A 173 4.33 -21.90 24.21
CA ASN A 173 4.65 -21.28 25.48
C ASN A 173 5.95 -20.44 25.38
N PRO A 174 5.89 -19.10 25.56
CA PRO A 174 4.68 -18.27 25.65
C PRO A 174 3.90 -18.25 24.32
N PRO A 175 2.58 -18.01 24.32
CA PRO A 175 1.81 -17.92 23.08
C PRO A 175 2.21 -16.70 22.26
N PRO A 176 2.36 -16.83 20.92
CA PRO A 176 2.54 -15.69 20.03
C PRO A 176 1.24 -14.87 19.92
N LYS A 177 1.34 -13.65 19.37
CA LYS A 177 0.17 -12.76 19.18
C LYS A 177 -0.66 -13.10 17.95
N VAL A 178 -0.11 -13.88 17.02
CA VAL A 178 -0.67 -14.18 15.71
C VAL A 178 -0.59 -15.67 15.44
N ASP A 179 -1.47 -16.17 14.56
CA ASP A 179 -1.38 -17.52 14.02
C ASP A 179 -0.03 -17.75 13.32
N SER A 180 0.38 -19.02 13.26
CA SER A 180 1.52 -19.47 12.45
C SER A 180 1.07 -20.25 11.22
N GLY A 181 1.87 -20.24 10.17
CA GLY A 181 1.68 -21.05 8.96
C GLY A 181 2.89 -21.94 8.72
N VAL A 182 2.65 -23.20 8.39
CA VAL A 182 3.69 -24.15 7.98
C VAL A 182 3.71 -24.23 6.47
N ILE A 183 4.89 -24.05 5.88
CA ILE A 183 5.07 -24.06 4.43
C ILE A 183 6.14 -25.08 4.03
N ARG A 184 6.07 -25.51 2.77
CA ARG A 184 7.08 -26.35 2.12
C ARG A 184 7.54 -25.69 0.82
N LEU A 185 8.82 -25.79 0.55
CA LEU A 185 9.49 -25.33 -0.66
C LEU A 185 10.26 -26.50 -1.24
N VAL A 186 9.96 -26.87 -2.49
CA VAL A 186 10.68 -27.90 -3.26
C VAL A 186 11.39 -27.24 -4.42
N ARG A 187 12.70 -27.43 -4.55
CA ARG A 187 13.50 -26.78 -5.58
C ARG A 187 13.01 -27.20 -6.96
N LYS A 188 12.88 -26.23 -7.87
CA LYS A 188 12.53 -26.48 -9.27
C LYS A 188 13.65 -27.23 -9.98
N GLU A 189 13.30 -28.00 -11.02
CA GLU A 189 14.30 -28.61 -11.90
C GLU A 189 15.12 -27.54 -12.62
N SER A 190 14.45 -26.48 -13.10
CA SER A 190 15.10 -25.27 -13.61
C SER A 190 15.08 -24.18 -12.54
N PHE A 191 16.20 -24.03 -11.85
CA PHE A 191 16.44 -23.04 -10.79
C PHE A 191 17.55 -22.03 -11.16
N GLU A 192 18.00 -22.05 -12.41
CA GLU A 192 18.89 -21.04 -12.96
C GLU A 192 18.06 -19.91 -13.59
N LEU A 193 18.48 -18.67 -13.37
CA LEU A 193 17.87 -17.52 -13.98
C LEU A 193 18.62 -17.18 -15.28
N PRO A 194 17.93 -16.64 -16.30
CA PRO A 194 18.59 -16.16 -17.53
C PRO A 194 19.46 -14.92 -17.30
N VAL A 195 19.47 -14.39 -16.08
CA VAL A 195 20.20 -13.20 -15.64
C VAL A 195 20.95 -13.48 -14.34
N ASP A 196 21.94 -12.65 -14.01
CA ASP A 196 22.64 -12.72 -12.73
C ASP A 196 21.67 -12.62 -11.54
N ALA A 197 21.80 -13.55 -10.58
CA ALA A 197 20.90 -13.65 -9.44
C ALA A 197 21.02 -12.45 -8.49
N LYS A 198 22.22 -11.86 -8.34
CA LYS A 198 22.40 -10.66 -7.49
C LYS A 198 21.72 -9.45 -8.13
N PHE A 199 21.84 -9.31 -9.45
CA PHE A 199 21.13 -8.29 -10.21
C PHE A 199 19.61 -8.47 -10.09
N PHE A 200 19.10 -9.69 -10.29
CA PHE A 200 17.68 -10.00 -10.10
C PHE A 200 17.17 -9.63 -8.71
N PHE A 201 17.89 -10.00 -7.64
CA PHE A 201 17.49 -9.63 -6.27
C PHE A 201 17.49 -8.13 -6.04
N ARG A 202 18.46 -7.40 -6.62
CA ARG A 202 18.48 -5.95 -6.53
C ARG A 202 17.27 -5.35 -7.24
N VAL A 203 16.95 -5.81 -8.44
CA VAL A 203 15.77 -5.36 -9.19
C VAL A 203 14.48 -5.65 -8.41
N VAL A 204 14.26 -6.88 -7.94
CA VAL A 204 13.03 -7.22 -7.18
C VAL A 204 12.93 -6.42 -5.89
N LYS A 205 14.02 -6.29 -5.12
CA LYS A 205 13.99 -5.49 -3.89
C LYS A 205 13.68 -4.03 -4.18
N THR A 206 14.32 -3.43 -5.18
CA THR A 206 14.10 -2.03 -5.55
C THR A 206 12.69 -1.81 -6.11
N ALA A 207 12.20 -2.72 -6.95
CA ALA A 207 10.85 -2.68 -7.50
C ALA A 207 9.78 -2.66 -6.39
N PHE A 208 9.83 -3.60 -5.45
CA PHE A 208 8.83 -3.70 -4.37
C PHE A 208 9.13 -2.81 -3.16
N ASN A 209 10.21 -2.02 -3.17
CA ASN A 209 10.54 -1.14 -2.04
C ASN A 209 9.56 0.03 -1.92
N GLN A 210 8.99 0.45 -3.06
CA GLN A 210 8.03 1.54 -3.14
C GLN A 210 6.65 0.95 -3.41
N ARG A 211 5.83 0.83 -2.35
CA ARG A 211 4.45 0.35 -2.48
C ARG A 211 3.66 1.29 -3.39
N ARG A 212 2.83 0.72 -4.28
CA ARG A 212 1.94 1.44 -5.22
C ARG A 212 2.65 2.24 -6.32
N LYS A 213 3.98 2.22 -6.41
CA LYS A 213 4.71 2.84 -7.54
C LYS A 213 4.90 1.82 -8.66
N THR A 214 4.83 2.31 -9.90
CA THR A 214 5.09 1.53 -11.11
C THR A 214 6.55 1.08 -11.17
N LEU A 215 6.86 0.06 -11.97
CA LEU A 215 8.22 -0.44 -12.17
C LEU A 215 9.15 0.67 -12.72
N ARG A 216 8.64 1.57 -13.56
CA ARG A 216 9.32 2.76 -14.11
C ARG A 216 9.84 3.65 -12.99
N ASN A 217 8.98 3.95 -12.03
CA ASN A 217 9.30 4.82 -10.91
C ASN A 217 10.17 4.12 -9.87
N SER A 218 9.82 2.87 -9.56
CA SER A 218 10.56 2.07 -8.58
C SER A 218 12.00 1.79 -9.03
N LEU A 219 12.22 1.56 -10.33
CA LEU A 219 13.54 1.24 -10.90
C LEU A 219 14.28 2.46 -11.47
N LYS A 220 13.84 3.70 -11.19
CA LYS A 220 14.48 4.93 -11.68
C LYS A 220 15.99 4.99 -11.36
N SER A 221 16.41 4.45 -10.21
CA SER A 221 17.82 4.39 -9.79
C SER A 221 18.71 3.53 -10.68
N PHE A 222 18.14 2.71 -11.57
CA PHE A 222 18.90 1.86 -12.49
C PHE A 222 19.33 2.57 -13.78
N GLY A 223 18.90 3.82 -14.01
CA GLY A 223 19.31 4.60 -15.19
C GLY A 223 18.93 3.92 -16.50
N LEU A 224 17.71 3.37 -16.55
CA LEU A 224 17.17 2.68 -17.73
C LEU A 224 17.07 3.67 -18.91
N SER A 225 17.41 3.22 -20.12
CA SER A 225 17.25 4.03 -21.34
C SER A 225 15.78 4.37 -21.57
N ASP A 226 15.50 5.52 -22.19
CA ASP A 226 14.13 6.01 -22.40
C ASP A 226 13.25 4.99 -23.14
N LYS A 227 13.77 4.38 -24.21
CA LYS A 227 13.10 3.28 -24.93
C LYS A 227 12.70 2.07 -24.06
N LEU A 228 13.46 1.78 -23.00
CA LEU A 228 13.16 0.67 -22.09
C LEU A 228 12.21 1.11 -20.97
N ARG A 229 12.20 2.40 -20.63
CA ARG A 229 11.25 2.99 -19.67
C ARG A 229 9.86 3.16 -20.27
N GLU A 230 9.79 3.43 -21.56
CA GLU A 230 8.58 3.53 -22.37
C GLU A 230 7.91 2.17 -22.60
N ASP A 231 8.62 1.06 -22.40
CA ASP A 231 8.01 -0.27 -22.45
C ASP A 231 6.91 -0.38 -21.39
N ALA A 232 5.73 -0.79 -21.82
CA ALA A 232 4.53 -0.88 -20.98
C ALA A 232 4.67 -1.82 -19.77
N ILE A 233 5.66 -2.73 -19.80
CA ILE A 233 6.04 -3.50 -18.61
C ILE A 233 6.40 -2.57 -17.44
N PHE A 234 7.05 -1.44 -17.71
CA PHE A 234 7.49 -0.51 -16.69
C PHE A 234 6.37 0.42 -16.21
N ALA A 235 5.26 0.56 -16.95
CA ALA A 235 4.06 1.27 -16.49
C ALA A 235 3.31 0.52 -15.37
N ARG A 236 3.51 -0.81 -15.25
CA ARG A 236 2.83 -1.65 -14.24
C ARG A 236 3.44 -1.56 -12.86
N ARG A 237 2.65 -1.78 -11.82
CA ARG A 237 3.16 -2.02 -10.46
C ARG A 237 3.86 -3.39 -10.37
N PRO A 238 4.88 -3.53 -9.51
CA PRO A 238 5.58 -4.80 -9.34
C PRO A 238 4.65 -5.98 -9.05
N GLU A 239 3.61 -5.82 -8.24
CA GLU A 239 2.64 -6.87 -7.94
C GLU A 239 1.71 -7.24 -9.11
N GLN A 240 1.50 -6.31 -10.05
CA GLN A 240 0.68 -6.51 -11.26
C GLN A 240 1.48 -7.20 -12.37
N PHE A 241 2.79 -6.97 -12.44
CA PHE A 241 3.65 -7.52 -13.51
C PHE A 241 3.66 -9.06 -13.56
N TRP A 242 3.58 -9.73 -12.41
CA TRP A 242 3.63 -11.20 -12.37
C TRP A 242 2.25 -11.87 -12.52
N ARG A 243 1.13 -11.13 -12.67
CA ARG A 243 -0.20 -11.72 -12.89
C ARG A 243 -0.15 -12.65 -14.11
N LYS A 244 -0.60 -13.89 -13.93
CA LYS A 244 -0.73 -14.88 -15.02
C LYS A 244 -1.83 -14.51 -16.03
N THR A 245 -2.60 -13.43 -15.77
CA THR A 245 -3.81 -13.07 -16.50
C THR A 245 -4.13 -11.57 -16.37
N ALA A 246 -3.21 -10.69 -16.76
CA ALA A 246 -3.56 -9.30 -17.09
C ALA A 246 -2.97 -9.04 -18.47
N LEU A 247 -3.80 -8.59 -19.42
CA LEU A 247 -3.41 -8.25 -20.79
C LEU A 247 -2.08 -7.52 -20.77
N LYS A 248 -1.13 -7.92 -21.63
CA LYS A 248 0.01 -7.06 -21.92
C LYS A 248 -0.54 -5.94 -22.81
N MET A 249 -0.71 -4.75 -22.25
CA MET A 249 -0.86 -3.52 -23.03
C MET A 249 0.50 -3.24 -23.65
N ASP A 250 0.94 -4.06 -24.60
CA ASP A 250 2.12 -3.74 -25.39
C ASP A 250 1.72 -2.72 -26.46
N SER A 251 2.71 -2.04 -27.06
CA SER A 251 2.45 -1.08 -28.14
C SER A 251 1.63 -1.69 -29.28
N THR A 252 1.74 -3.01 -29.49
CA THR A 252 0.93 -3.74 -30.47
C THR A 252 -0.56 -3.85 -30.11
N PHE A 253 -0.91 -3.79 -28.83
CA PHE A 253 -2.30 -3.76 -28.39
C PHE A 253 -2.95 -2.40 -28.64
N ILE A 254 -2.26 -1.30 -28.32
CA ILE A 254 -2.73 0.06 -28.62
C ILE A 254 -2.84 0.27 -30.13
N GLU A 255 -1.81 -0.12 -30.90
CA GLU A 255 -1.87 -0.09 -32.37
C GLU A 255 -3.06 -0.90 -32.94
N ASN A 256 -3.43 -2.00 -32.27
CA ASN A 256 -4.60 -2.78 -32.64
C ASN A 256 -5.90 -2.03 -32.33
N ILE A 257 -6.03 -1.40 -31.15
CA ILE A 257 -7.20 -0.57 -30.81
C ILE A 257 -7.34 0.61 -31.77
N GLU A 258 -6.27 1.36 -32.03
CA GLU A 258 -6.24 2.42 -33.04
C GLU A 258 -6.70 1.90 -34.41
N GLY A 259 -6.19 0.73 -34.81
CA GLY A 259 -6.56 0.06 -36.06
C GLY A 259 -8.03 -0.30 -36.14
N LEU A 260 -8.63 -0.75 -35.02
CA LEU A 260 -10.05 -1.07 -34.91
C LEU A 260 -10.92 0.19 -34.93
N ILE A 261 -10.50 1.27 -34.28
CA ILE A 261 -11.17 2.58 -34.29
C ILE A 261 -11.17 3.15 -35.72
N LYS A 262 -10.01 3.18 -36.38
CA LYS A 262 -9.86 3.64 -37.77
C LYS A 262 -10.72 2.83 -38.76
N GLN A 263 -10.93 1.54 -38.48
CA GLN A 263 -11.78 0.65 -39.29
C GLN A 263 -13.25 0.65 -38.86
N LYS A 264 -13.63 1.38 -37.81
CA LYS A 264 -14.98 1.40 -37.21
C LYS A 264 -15.52 0.01 -36.89
N GLN A 265 -14.68 -0.83 -36.28
CA GLN A 265 -15.05 -2.19 -35.87
C GLN A 265 -15.64 -2.21 -34.45
N ASP A 266 -16.76 -1.50 -34.28
CA ASP A 266 -17.39 -1.22 -32.99
C ASP A 266 -17.71 -2.47 -32.19
N SER A 267 -18.27 -3.51 -32.84
CA SER A 267 -18.59 -4.77 -32.18
C SER A 267 -17.35 -5.48 -31.62
N THR A 268 -16.22 -5.36 -32.31
CA THR A 268 -14.96 -5.98 -31.90
C THR A 268 -14.35 -5.20 -30.73
N LEU A 269 -14.38 -3.86 -30.78
CA LEU A 269 -13.94 -3.00 -29.68
C LEU A 269 -14.75 -3.27 -28.41
N LEU A 270 -16.09 -3.27 -28.52
CA LEU A 270 -16.98 -3.58 -27.40
C LEU A 270 -16.68 -4.96 -26.81
N THR A 271 -16.51 -5.98 -27.65
CA THR A 271 -16.19 -7.34 -27.15
C THR A 271 -14.83 -7.36 -26.45
N LEU A 272 -13.83 -6.69 -27.02
CA LEU A 272 -12.46 -6.65 -26.50
C LEU A 272 -12.40 -5.95 -25.14
N LEU A 273 -13.15 -4.87 -24.98
CA LEU A 273 -13.14 -4.05 -23.77
C LEU A 273 -14.23 -4.44 -22.76
N SER A 274 -15.06 -5.43 -23.09
CA SER A 274 -16.21 -5.82 -22.25
C SER A 274 -15.86 -6.47 -20.91
N GLU A 275 -14.65 -7.00 -20.74
CA GLU A 275 -14.22 -7.63 -19.48
C GLU A 275 -13.08 -6.84 -18.80
N GLU A 276 -12.71 -5.68 -19.35
CA GLU A 276 -11.61 -4.88 -18.84
C GLU A 276 -12.04 -3.99 -17.68
N HIS A 277 -11.09 -3.69 -16.79
CA HIS A 277 -11.34 -2.82 -15.64
C HIS A 277 -11.37 -1.36 -16.09
N PRO A 278 -12.19 -0.48 -15.48
CA PRO A 278 -12.24 0.95 -15.83
C PRO A 278 -10.87 1.64 -15.83
N ALA A 279 -10.03 1.40 -14.82
CA ALA A 279 -8.63 1.86 -14.82
C ALA A 279 -7.79 1.40 -16.03
N ASP A 280 -8.01 0.20 -16.58
CA ASP A 280 -7.31 -0.25 -17.78
C ASP A 280 -7.88 0.46 -19.04
N ILE A 281 -9.18 0.78 -19.05
CA ILE A 281 -9.84 1.58 -20.09
C ILE A 281 -9.30 3.03 -20.07
N ALA A 282 -9.16 3.63 -18.88
CA ALA A 282 -8.55 4.95 -18.71
C ALA A 282 -7.12 4.98 -19.26
N GLU A 283 -6.30 3.98 -18.94
CA GLU A 283 -4.93 3.88 -19.47
C GLU A 283 -4.91 3.76 -21.01
N ILE A 284 -5.87 3.05 -21.61
CA ILE A 284 -6.03 3.01 -23.07
C ILE A 284 -6.40 4.39 -23.62
N ILE A 285 -7.37 5.07 -23.01
CA ILE A 285 -7.84 6.39 -23.45
C ILE A 285 -6.71 7.43 -23.42
N SER A 286 -5.88 7.43 -22.38
CA SER A 286 -4.74 8.36 -22.24
C SER A 286 -3.63 8.14 -23.28
N GLU A 287 -3.52 6.93 -23.85
CA GLU A 287 -2.52 6.64 -24.89
C GLU A 287 -3.04 6.92 -26.32
N LEU A 288 -4.36 7.11 -26.48
CA LEU A 288 -4.98 7.44 -27.76
C LEU A 288 -4.91 8.94 -28.06
N ASP A 289 -5.00 9.30 -29.35
CA ASP A 289 -5.20 10.71 -29.68
C ASP A 289 -6.60 11.20 -29.27
N LEU A 290 -6.80 12.52 -29.19
CA LEU A 290 -8.05 13.10 -28.68
C LEU A 290 -9.29 12.67 -29.49
N GLU A 291 -9.17 12.47 -30.80
CA GLU A 291 -10.31 12.05 -31.64
C GLU A 291 -10.64 10.58 -31.39
N GLU A 292 -9.62 9.73 -31.29
CA GLU A 292 -9.73 8.29 -30.99
C GLU A 292 -10.26 8.05 -29.57
N ALA A 293 -9.76 8.81 -28.58
CA ALA A 293 -10.23 8.82 -27.20
C ALA A 293 -11.72 9.19 -27.13
N THR A 294 -12.10 10.31 -27.76
CA THR A 294 -13.50 10.77 -27.81
C THR A 294 -14.40 9.74 -28.49
N TYR A 295 -13.91 9.08 -29.55
CA TYR A 295 -14.65 8.02 -30.24
C TYR A 295 -14.90 6.81 -29.33
N LEU A 296 -13.86 6.37 -28.63
CA LEU A 296 -13.93 5.22 -27.74
C LEU A 296 -14.89 5.49 -26.58
N PHE A 297 -14.83 6.69 -26.03
CA PHE A 297 -15.71 7.14 -24.95
C PHE A 297 -17.19 7.08 -25.38
N LYS A 298 -17.54 7.62 -26.55
CA LYS A 298 -18.91 7.57 -27.08
C LYS A 298 -19.40 6.16 -27.48
N LEU A 299 -18.48 5.22 -27.65
CA LEU A 299 -18.81 3.85 -28.07
C LEU A 299 -19.15 2.97 -26.86
N LEU A 300 -18.46 3.18 -25.75
CA LEU A 300 -18.64 2.40 -24.52
C LEU A 300 -19.91 2.82 -23.77
N ASP A 301 -20.35 1.96 -22.87
CA ASP A 301 -21.50 2.20 -21.99
C ASP A 301 -21.14 3.11 -20.81
N SER A 302 -22.07 3.99 -20.43
CA SER A 302 -21.91 5.01 -19.37
C SER A 302 -21.43 4.40 -18.05
N ASP A 303 -21.93 3.22 -17.67
CA ASP A 303 -21.52 2.48 -16.47
C ASP A 303 -19.99 2.23 -16.38
N ARG A 304 -19.28 2.20 -17.52
CA ARG A 304 -17.83 1.97 -17.56
C ARG A 304 -17.04 3.22 -17.83
N THR A 305 -17.57 4.08 -18.68
CA THR A 305 -16.92 5.34 -19.01
C THR A 305 -16.97 6.31 -17.84
N SER A 306 -17.97 6.21 -16.96
CA SER A 306 -18.03 6.97 -15.72
C SER A 306 -16.85 6.65 -14.80
N ASP A 307 -16.69 5.38 -14.39
CA ASP A 307 -15.56 4.92 -13.57
C ASP A 307 -14.20 5.17 -14.26
N ALA A 308 -14.14 5.03 -15.58
CA ALA A 308 -12.91 5.28 -16.32
C ALA A 308 -12.55 6.77 -16.33
N LEU A 309 -13.53 7.68 -16.39
CA LEU A 309 -13.31 9.12 -16.41
C LEU A 309 -12.64 9.61 -15.12
N LEU A 310 -12.95 9.00 -13.98
CA LEU A 310 -12.34 9.30 -12.68
C LEU A 310 -10.85 8.91 -12.62
N GLU A 311 -10.47 7.87 -13.35
CA GLU A 311 -9.10 7.36 -13.39
C GLU A 311 -8.22 8.06 -14.44
N ILE A 312 -8.81 8.88 -15.33
CA ILE A 312 -8.08 9.68 -16.31
C ILE A 312 -7.48 10.91 -15.63
N ASP A 313 -6.29 11.29 -16.08
CA ASP A 313 -5.60 12.51 -15.63
C ASP A 313 -6.43 13.78 -15.96
N GLU A 314 -6.40 14.78 -15.08
CA GLU A 314 -7.22 16.00 -15.17
C GLU A 314 -7.07 16.71 -16.52
N ASP A 315 -5.85 16.82 -17.04
CA ASP A 315 -5.57 17.50 -18.31
C ASP A 315 -6.23 16.81 -19.51
N ASP A 316 -6.22 15.48 -19.53
CA ASP A 316 -6.80 14.70 -20.63
C ASP A 316 -8.31 14.59 -20.48
N ARG A 317 -8.81 14.46 -19.24
CA ARG A 317 -10.22 14.53 -18.91
C ARG A 317 -10.83 15.85 -19.37
N GLU A 318 -10.20 16.99 -19.08
CA GLU A 318 -10.69 18.31 -19.50
C GLU A 318 -10.81 18.41 -21.03
N LYS A 319 -9.82 17.88 -21.78
CA LYS A 319 -9.84 17.87 -23.26
C LYS A 319 -10.97 16.99 -23.80
N ILE A 320 -11.19 15.82 -23.21
CA ILE A 320 -12.28 14.91 -23.60
C ILE A 320 -13.64 15.55 -23.31
N LEU A 321 -13.83 16.07 -22.09
CA LEU A 321 -15.06 16.74 -21.67
C LEU A 321 -15.43 17.91 -22.57
N LYS A 322 -14.46 18.69 -23.06
CA LYS A 322 -14.68 19.79 -24.03
C LYS A 322 -15.29 19.32 -25.35
N ASN A 323 -14.99 18.08 -25.78
CA ASN A 323 -15.49 17.49 -27.02
C ASN A 323 -16.82 16.73 -26.87
N LEU A 324 -17.26 16.48 -25.65
CA LEU A 324 -18.59 15.93 -25.37
C LEU A 324 -19.65 17.04 -25.37
N SER A 325 -20.90 16.65 -25.61
CA SER A 325 -22.06 17.53 -25.43
C SER A 325 -22.51 17.53 -23.97
N ALA A 326 -23.29 18.55 -23.56
CA ALA A 326 -23.80 18.62 -22.20
C ALA A 326 -24.65 17.38 -21.82
N GLN A 327 -25.43 16.86 -22.77
CA GLN A 327 -26.21 15.64 -22.59
C GLN A 327 -25.32 14.41 -22.40
N GLU A 328 -24.26 14.25 -23.20
CA GLU A 328 -23.32 13.12 -23.06
C GLU A 328 -22.63 13.17 -21.69
N ILE A 329 -22.19 14.35 -21.24
CA ILE A 329 -21.58 14.51 -19.90
C ILE A 329 -22.61 14.19 -18.80
N ALA A 330 -23.87 14.63 -18.96
CA ALA A 330 -24.92 14.35 -17.98
C ALA A 330 -25.27 12.86 -17.88
N GLU A 331 -25.15 12.10 -18.98
CA GLU A 331 -25.30 10.65 -18.99
C GLU A 331 -24.18 9.96 -18.20
N GLU A 332 -22.92 10.42 -18.32
CA GLU A 332 -21.81 9.88 -17.51
C GLU A 332 -21.96 10.22 -16.03
N ILE A 333 -22.25 11.48 -15.72
CA ILE A 333 -22.40 11.99 -14.35
C ILE A 333 -23.56 11.29 -13.63
N GLY A 334 -24.64 10.98 -14.34
CA GLY A 334 -25.79 10.30 -13.76
C GLY A 334 -25.51 8.88 -13.23
N GLU A 335 -24.39 8.28 -13.62
CA GLU A 335 -23.94 6.96 -13.15
C GLU A 335 -22.84 7.04 -12.08
N MET A 336 -22.37 8.24 -11.70
CA MET A 336 -21.31 8.46 -10.71
C MET A 336 -21.86 8.64 -9.30
N ASP A 337 -21.02 8.45 -8.28
CA ASP A 337 -21.33 8.89 -6.92
C ASP A 337 -21.32 10.45 -6.87
N THR A 338 -22.06 11.05 -5.94
CA THR A 338 -22.34 12.50 -5.97
C THR A 338 -21.11 13.40 -5.77
N ASP A 339 -20.12 12.93 -5.02
CA ASP A 339 -18.82 13.58 -4.79
C ASP A 339 -17.98 13.61 -6.08
N ASP A 340 -17.79 12.44 -6.70
CA ASP A 340 -17.09 12.30 -7.98
C ASP A 340 -17.70 13.20 -9.08
N ALA A 341 -19.04 13.22 -9.15
CA ALA A 341 -19.78 14.09 -10.04
C ALA A 341 -19.56 15.59 -9.76
N ALA A 342 -19.53 15.98 -8.49
CA ALA A 342 -19.29 17.37 -8.10
C ALA A 342 -17.87 17.82 -8.48
N ASP A 343 -16.87 16.95 -8.28
CA ASP A 343 -15.48 17.21 -8.64
C ASP A 343 -15.34 17.44 -10.15
N ILE A 344 -15.89 16.55 -10.99
CA ILE A 344 -15.85 16.71 -12.46
C ILE A 344 -16.57 17.98 -12.92
N LEU A 345 -17.72 18.33 -12.32
CA LEU A 345 -18.43 19.56 -12.68
C LEU A 345 -17.66 20.82 -12.29
N SER A 346 -16.83 20.76 -11.24
CA SER A 346 -16.01 21.88 -10.79
C SER A 346 -14.90 22.24 -11.79
N GLU A 347 -14.46 21.28 -12.61
CA GLU A 347 -13.50 21.48 -13.71
C GLU A 347 -14.12 22.23 -14.90
N LEU A 348 -15.44 22.20 -15.04
CA LEU A 348 -16.16 22.87 -16.12
C LEU A 348 -16.41 24.33 -15.78
N SER A 349 -16.48 25.18 -16.82
CA SER A 349 -16.97 26.56 -16.63
C SER A 349 -18.40 26.56 -16.06
N ASP A 350 -18.71 27.51 -15.17
CA ASP A 350 -20.04 27.66 -14.52
C ASP A 350 -21.23 27.51 -15.47
N VAL A 351 -21.11 28.07 -16.68
CA VAL A 351 -22.15 28.03 -17.72
C VAL A 351 -22.36 26.59 -18.20
N ARG A 352 -21.27 25.87 -18.49
CA ARG A 352 -21.30 24.49 -18.98
C ARG A 352 -21.73 23.52 -17.89
N ALA A 353 -21.26 23.69 -16.65
CA ALA A 353 -21.73 22.91 -15.51
C ALA A 353 -23.26 23.05 -15.34
N SER A 354 -23.79 24.29 -15.45
CA SER A 354 -25.24 24.54 -15.37
C SER A 354 -26.03 23.86 -16.51
N GLU A 355 -25.49 23.84 -17.73
CA GLU A 355 -26.10 23.14 -18.87
C GLU A 355 -26.14 21.63 -18.61
N VAL A 356 -25.04 21.03 -18.16
CA VAL A 356 -24.94 19.60 -17.83
C VAL A 356 -25.93 19.22 -16.73
N ILE A 357 -25.97 19.98 -15.62
CA ILE A 357 -26.90 19.74 -14.50
C ILE A 357 -28.36 19.74 -14.98
N SER A 358 -28.71 20.57 -15.97
CA SER A 358 -30.08 20.65 -16.48
C SER A 358 -30.49 19.46 -17.36
N GLU A 359 -29.53 18.65 -17.82
CA GLU A 359 -29.75 17.45 -18.64
C GLU A 359 -29.70 16.15 -17.82
N ILE A 360 -29.33 16.20 -16.53
CA ILE A 360 -29.35 15.03 -15.63
C ILE A 360 -30.80 14.56 -15.45
N GLN A 361 -31.04 13.26 -15.66
CA GLN A 361 -32.40 12.70 -15.64
C GLN A 361 -32.96 12.52 -14.22
N ASP A 362 -32.10 12.24 -13.24
CA ASP A 362 -32.48 12.09 -11.84
C ASP A 362 -32.42 13.46 -11.13
N ASP A 363 -33.60 14.04 -10.90
CA ASP A 363 -33.77 15.33 -10.22
C ASP A 363 -33.22 15.33 -8.78
N ASP A 364 -33.30 14.20 -8.06
CA ASP A 364 -32.82 14.10 -6.68
C ASP A 364 -31.29 14.03 -6.66
N HIS A 365 -30.69 13.23 -7.54
CA HIS A 365 -29.24 13.15 -7.70
C HIS A 365 -28.62 14.49 -8.16
N ALA A 366 -29.22 15.14 -9.17
CA ALA A 366 -28.78 16.47 -9.62
C ALA A 366 -28.81 17.52 -8.50
N LYS A 367 -29.84 17.47 -7.65
CA LYS A 367 -29.97 18.37 -6.51
C LYS A 367 -28.91 18.11 -5.45
N ASP A 368 -28.58 16.84 -5.22
CA ASP A 368 -27.55 16.43 -4.25
C ASP A 368 -26.16 16.88 -4.70
N ILE A 369 -25.82 16.74 -5.99
CA ILE A 369 -24.58 17.31 -6.57
C ILE A 369 -24.52 18.84 -6.41
N VAL A 370 -25.63 19.54 -6.71
CA VAL A 370 -25.71 21.01 -6.55
C VAL A 370 -25.56 21.44 -5.10
N ASP A 371 -25.94 20.60 -4.13
CA ASP A 371 -25.70 20.87 -2.71
C ASP A 371 -24.22 20.71 -2.37
N LEU A 372 -23.54 19.70 -2.93
CA LEU A 372 -22.10 19.47 -2.71
C LEU A 372 -21.23 20.58 -3.27
N LEU A 373 -21.54 21.09 -4.47
CA LEU A 373 -20.84 22.22 -5.12
C LEU A 373 -20.85 23.54 -4.31
N ARG A 374 -21.59 23.60 -3.19
CA ARG A 374 -21.63 24.77 -2.29
C ARG A 374 -20.60 24.72 -1.18
N TYR A 375 -20.05 23.55 -0.87
CA TYR A 375 -19.04 23.42 0.16
C TYR A 375 -17.71 23.97 -0.35
N GLU A 376 -16.90 24.49 0.58
CA GLU A 376 -15.56 24.96 0.26
C GLU A 376 -14.63 23.77 0.05
N GLU A 377 -13.80 23.83 -0.99
CA GLU A 377 -12.76 22.85 -1.25
C GLU A 377 -11.85 22.69 -0.02
N GLY A 378 -11.38 21.47 0.26
CA GLY A 378 -10.60 21.16 1.45
C GLY A 378 -11.42 21.01 2.75
N THR A 379 -12.74 20.82 2.62
CA THR A 379 -13.63 20.54 3.76
C THR A 379 -14.28 19.16 3.65
N ALA A 380 -14.71 18.62 4.78
CA ALA A 380 -15.44 17.36 4.84
C ALA A 380 -16.73 17.38 4.00
N GLY A 381 -17.36 18.55 3.84
CA GLY A 381 -18.54 18.70 3.00
C GLY A 381 -18.26 18.61 1.50
N ALA A 382 -17.08 19.03 1.05
CA ALA A 382 -16.67 18.88 -0.35
C ALA A 382 -16.29 17.42 -0.67
N LEU A 383 -15.70 16.71 0.29
CA LEU A 383 -15.24 15.33 0.12
C LEU A 383 -16.33 14.26 0.32
N MET A 384 -17.57 14.62 0.69
CA MET A 384 -18.59 13.63 1.07
C MET A 384 -19.48 13.21 -0.09
N ALA A 385 -19.74 11.91 -0.19
CA ALA A 385 -20.86 11.37 -0.95
C ALA A 385 -22.17 11.47 -0.15
N LYS A 386 -23.28 11.74 -0.85
CA LYS A 386 -24.65 11.70 -0.30
C LYS A 386 -25.22 10.28 -0.24
N GLU A 387 -24.68 9.37 -1.05
CA GLU A 387 -25.04 7.96 -1.14
C GLU A 387 -24.73 7.21 0.17
N LEU A 388 -25.73 7.01 1.02
CA LEU A 388 -25.55 6.30 2.29
C LEU A 388 -26.74 5.43 2.66
N VAL A 389 -26.47 4.41 3.48
CA VAL A 389 -27.51 3.56 4.05
C VAL A 389 -27.85 4.06 5.46
N LYS A 390 -29.07 4.60 5.64
CA LYS A 390 -29.59 5.03 6.95
C LYS A 390 -30.86 4.30 7.36
N VAL A 391 -30.95 4.01 8.65
CA VAL A 391 -32.07 3.30 9.27
C VAL A 391 -32.56 4.02 10.52
N LYS A 392 -33.87 3.97 10.78
CA LYS A 392 -34.44 4.61 11.97
C LYS A 392 -34.35 3.69 13.19
N GLU A 393 -34.01 4.24 14.36
CA GLU A 393 -33.94 3.45 15.61
C GLU A 393 -35.26 2.74 15.96
N THR A 394 -36.39 3.29 15.53
CA THR A 394 -37.73 2.78 15.84
C THR A 394 -38.11 1.53 15.03
N TRP A 395 -37.36 1.19 13.99
CA TRP A 395 -37.67 0.07 13.10
C TRP A 395 -37.38 -1.29 13.74
N LEU A 396 -38.14 -2.31 13.32
CA LEU A 396 -37.88 -3.71 13.64
C LEU A 396 -36.88 -4.30 12.64
N VAL A 397 -36.11 -5.30 13.06
CA VAL A 397 -35.10 -6.00 12.23
C VAL A 397 -35.62 -6.35 10.82
N PRO A 398 -36.80 -6.98 10.61
CA PRO A 398 -37.30 -7.32 9.28
C PRO A 398 -37.60 -6.10 8.40
N THR A 399 -38.11 -5.02 8.99
CA THR A 399 -38.38 -3.76 8.27
C THR A 399 -37.06 -3.12 7.86
N THR A 400 -36.09 -3.11 8.77
CA THR A 400 -34.75 -2.57 8.53
C THR A 400 -34.05 -3.32 7.40
N VAL A 401 -34.06 -4.66 7.40
CA VAL A 401 -33.46 -5.45 6.31
C VAL A 401 -34.12 -5.15 4.97
N ARG A 402 -35.45 -4.98 4.91
CA ARG A 402 -36.15 -4.61 3.67
C ARG A 402 -35.75 -3.21 3.20
N LYS A 403 -35.62 -2.25 4.12
CA LYS A 403 -35.24 -0.87 3.78
C LYS A 403 -33.79 -0.75 3.35
N ILE A 404 -32.87 -1.45 4.03
CA ILE A 404 -31.48 -1.57 3.60
C ILE A 404 -31.42 -2.16 2.19
N ARG A 405 -32.16 -3.24 1.90
CA ARG A 405 -32.16 -3.82 0.54
C ARG A 405 -32.68 -2.87 -0.54
N SER A 406 -33.59 -1.95 -0.20
CA SER A 406 -34.09 -0.95 -1.14
C SER A 406 -33.03 0.11 -1.41
N GLN A 407 -32.42 0.67 -0.36
CA GLN A 407 -31.35 1.67 -0.48
C GLN A 407 -30.10 1.09 -1.14
N ALA A 408 -29.78 -0.18 -0.86
CA ALA A 408 -28.64 -0.88 -1.45
C ALA A 408 -28.76 -1.17 -2.95
N GLN A 409 -29.87 -0.80 -3.60
CA GLN A 409 -30.00 -0.83 -5.06
C GLN A 409 -29.50 0.47 -5.70
N GLU A 410 -29.43 1.55 -4.92
CA GLU A 410 -29.07 2.91 -5.35
C GLU A 410 -27.66 3.29 -4.87
N VAL A 411 -26.98 2.41 -4.11
CA VAL A 411 -25.59 2.64 -3.68
C VAL A 411 -24.70 1.53 -4.18
N THR A 412 -23.59 1.92 -4.81
CA THR A 412 -22.55 1.02 -5.35
C THR A 412 -22.01 0.08 -4.26
N ARG A 413 -21.74 0.62 -3.06
CA ARG A 413 -21.16 -0.12 -1.94
C ARG A 413 -21.74 0.27 -0.58
N VAL A 414 -22.18 -0.72 0.18
CA VAL A 414 -22.63 -0.53 1.58
C VAL A 414 -21.46 -0.67 2.55
N HIS A 415 -20.72 0.42 2.78
CA HIS A 415 -19.59 0.46 3.73
C HIS A 415 -20.05 0.47 5.20
N SER A 416 -21.11 1.22 5.51
CA SER A 416 -21.64 1.37 6.87
C SER A 416 -23.14 1.64 6.84
N ILE A 417 -23.82 1.23 7.92
CA ILE A 417 -25.25 1.51 8.11
C ILE A 417 -25.38 2.46 9.30
N TYR A 418 -25.87 3.66 9.04
CA TYR A 418 -26.05 4.69 10.06
C TYR A 418 -27.44 4.61 10.67
N VAL A 419 -27.52 4.85 11.97
CA VAL A 419 -28.78 4.88 12.72
C VAL A 419 -29.10 6.31 13.05
N VAL A 420 -30.30 6.73 12.65
CA VAL A 420 -30.81 8.08 12.87
C VAL A 420 -32.08 8.06 13.70
N ASP A 421 -32.37 9.20 14.33
CA ASP A 421 -33.62 9.42 15.04
C ASP A 421 -34.77 9.77 14.07
N LYS A 422 -35.84 10.39 14.58
CA LYS A 422 -37.02 10.79 13.77
C LYS A 422 -36.78 12.05 12.94
N ASP A 423 -35.82 12.88 13.37
CA ASP A 423 -35.45 14.18 12.81
C ASP A 423 -34.13 14.09 12.01
N ASP A 424 -33.68 12.86 11.69
CA ASP A 424 -32.47 12.51 10.94
C ASP A 424 -31.13 12.83 11.65
N HIS A 425 -31.14 13.06 12.96
CA HIS A 425 -29.90 13.20 13.73
C HIS A 425 -29.15 11.87 13.82
N LEU A 426 -27.83 11.91 13.65
CA LEU A 426 -26.98 10.73 13.82
C LEU A 426 -26.93 10.30 15.29
N ILE A 427 -27.33 9.06 15.59
CA ILE A 427 -27.32 8.53 16.97
C ILE A 427 -26.44 7.28 17.13
N GLY A 428 -26.11 6.61 16.03
CA GLY A 428 -25.18 5.49 16.06
C GLY A 428 -24.99 4.78 14.73
N ARG A 429 -24.45 3.55 14.78
CA ARG A 429 -24.26 2.69 13.62
C ARG A 429 -24.75 1.28 13.88
N LEU A 430 -25.03 0.56 12.82
CA LEU A 430 -25.53 -0.81 12.87
C LEU A 430 -24.55 -1.74 12.15
N SER A 431 -24.06 -2.77 12.85
CA SER A 431 -23.28 -3.82 12.23
C SER A 431 -24.20 -4.82 11.51
N LEU A 432 -23.85 -5.21 10.28
CA LEU A 432 -24.51 -6.31 9.58
C LEU A 432 -24.50 -7.61 10.41
N LYS A 433 -23.43 -7.86 11.17
CA LYS A 433 -23.34 -9.02 12.06
C LYS A 433 -24.43 -8.97 13.13
N ASP A 434 -24.57 -7.83 13.82
CA ASP A 434 -25.55 -7.67 14.91
C ASP A 434 -26.97 -7.75 14.37
N LEU A 435 -27.21 -7.20 13.18
CA LEU A 435 -28.49 -7.31 12.48
C LEU A 435 -28.85 -8.76 12.10
N LEU A 436 -27.86 -9.58 11.72
CA LEU A 436 -28.08 -11.00 11.34
C LEU A 436 -28.33 -11.93 12.53
N VAL A 437 -27.78 -11.62 13.71
CA VAL A 437 -27.95 -12.44 14.92
C VAL A 437 -29.13 -12.00 15.79
N ALA A 438 -29.65 -10.79 15.58
CA ALA A 438 -30.77 -10.26 16.33
C ALA A 438 -32.08 -11.00 16.03
N PRO A 439 -32.97 -11.18 17.03
CA PRO A 439 -34.30 -11.74 16.80
C PRO A 439 -35.16 -10.78 15.97
N ALA A 440 -36.12 -11.33 15.21
CA ALA A 440 -36.96 -10.55 14.29
C ALA A 440 -37.83 -9.50 15.02
N GLU A 441 -38.12 -9.71 16.30
CA GLU A 441 -38.92 -8.82 17.14
C GLU A 441 -38.09 -7.69 17.79
N ALA A 442 -36.76 -7.74 17.71
CA ALA A 442 -35.91 -6.68 18.25
C ALA A 442 -36.05 -5.38 17.44
N ARG A 443 -35.91 -4.25 18.14
CA ARG A 443 -35.81 -2.93 17.52
C ARG A 443 -34.36 -2.58 17.26
N ILE A 444 -34.12 -1.68 16.31
CA ILE A 444 -32.76 -1.17 16.04
C ILE A 444 -32.20 -0.46 17.27
N SER A 445 -33.05 0.25 18.04
CA SER A 445 -32.70 0.85 19.33
C SER A 445 -32.04 -0.12 20.33
N ASP A 446 -32.31 -1.42 20.21
CA ASP A 446 -31.82 -2.44 21.15
C ASP A 446 -30.45 -3.02 20.75
N ILE A 447 -30.03 -2.81 19.49
CA ILE A 447 -28.87 -3.50 18.89
C ILE A 447 -27.84 -2.57 18.25
N TYR A 448 -28.16 -1.29 18.05
CA TYR A 448 -27.20 -0.36 17.46
C TYR A 448 -26.03 -0.07 18.39
N ILE A 449 -24.90 0.33 17.79
CA ILE A 449 -23.70 0.74 18.51
C ILE A 449 -23.78 2.26 18.71
N PRO A 450 -23.98 2.75 19.95
CA PRO A 450 -24.01 4.18 20.23
C PRO A 450 -22.58 4.76 20.19
N LYS A 451 -22.49 6.08 20.01
CA LYS A 451 -21.22 6.84 19.91
C LYS A 451 -20.39 6.42 18.71
N VAL A 452 -20.76 6.97 17.57
CA VAL A 452 -20.02 6.86 16.31
C VAL A 452 -19.14 8.08 16.18
N ASP A 453 -17.89 7.87 15.76
CA ASP A 453 -17.02 8.97 15.34
C ASP A 453 -17.63 9.60 14.07
N TYR A 454 -17.75 10.91 14.05
CA TYR A 454 -18.32 11.70 12.97
C TYR A 454 -17.48 12.95 12.75
N VAL A 455 -17.66 13.59 11.59
CA VAL A 455 -17.07 14.90 11.27
C VAL A 455 -18.17 15.87 10.90
N ASN A 456 -17.94 17.15 11.17
CA ASN A 456 -18.82 18.22 10.70
C ASN A 456 -18.45 18.60 9.26
N VAL A 457 -19.42 19.05 8.46
CA VAL A 457 -19.20 19.50 7.07
C VAL A 457 -18.11 20.56 6.92
N HIS A 458 -17.84 21.35 7.97
CA HIS A 458 -16.82 22.40 7.98
C HIS A 458 -15.45 21.95 8.52
N ASP A 459 -15.33 20.70 8.95
CA ASP A 459 -14.03 20.15 9.36
C ASP A 459 -13.10 20.07 8.15
N LYS A 460 -11.81 20.28 8.37
CA LYS A 460 -10.80 20.15 7.32
C LYS A 460 -10.63 18.70 6.93
N ASP A 461 -10.53 18.46 5.64
CA ASP A 461 -10.23 17.16 5.04
C ASP A 461 -8.97 16.47 5.65
N GLU A 462 -7.89 17.21 5.91
CA GLU A 462 -6.69 16.72 6.61
C GLU A 462 -7.01 16.14 7.99
N ASP A 463 -7.89 16.82 8.75
CA ASP A 463 -8.32 16.38 10.07
C ASP A 463 -9.21 15.13 9.97
N VAL A 464 -10.05 15.05 8.92
CA VAL A 464 -10.82 13.84 8.59
C VAL A 464 -9.88 12.66 8.32
N ALA A 465 -8.87 12.85 7.48
CA ALA A 465 -7.88 11.84 7.13
C ALA A 465 -7.14 11.31 8.37
N LEU A 466 -6.69 12.21 9.24
CA LEU A 466 -6.05 11.87 10.51
C LEU A 466 -6.99 11.08 11.43
N LEU A 467 -8.27 11.45 11.49
CA LEU A 467 -9.27 10.78 12.30
C LEU A 467 -9.55 9.35 11.81
N MET A 468 -9.78 9.20 10.51
CA MET A 468 -10.02 7.90 9.87
C MET A 468 -8.81 6.98 9.98
N GLN A 469 -7.60 7.50 9.75
CA GLN A 469 -6.36 6.73 9.93
C GLN A 469 -6.14 6.32 11.39
N LYS A 470 -6.43 7.19 12.36
CA LYS A 470 -6.21 6.91 13.79
C LYS A 470 -7.10 5.77 14.31
N TYR A 471 -8.31 5.66 13.78
CA TYR A 471 -9.30 4.68 14.23
C TYR A 471 -9.54 3.53 13.24
N ASP A 472 -8.73 3.44 12.17
CA ASP A 472 -8.83 2.45 11.11
C ASP A 472 -10.28 2.35 10.54
N LEU A 473 -10.89 3.51 10.26
CA LEU A 473 -12.28 3.59 9.77
C LEU A 473 -12.35 3.35 8.26
N GLU A 474 -13.30 2.51 7.82
CA GLU A 474 -13.58 2.29 6.39
C GLU A 474 -14.44 3.40 5.78
N ALA A 475 -15.26 4.06 6.60
CA ALA A 475 -16.06 5.23 6.25
C ALA A 475 -16.39 6.02 7.51
N ILE A 476 -16.64 7.33 7.35
CA ILE A 476 -17.04 8.22 8.44
C ILE A 476 -18.28 9.03 8.03
N PRO A 477 -19.31 9.15 8.90
CA PRO A 477 -20.48 9.98 8.61
C PRO A 477 -20.15 11.47 8.77
N VAL A 478 -20.73 12.27 7.88
CA VAL A 478 -20.64 13.73 7.90
C VAL A 478 -21.97 14.33 8.33
N VAL A 479 -21.91 15.26 9.29
CA VAL A 479 -23.08 15.93 9.87
C VAL A 479 -22.98 17.45 9.74
N ASP A 480 -24.12 18.13 9.81
CA ASP A 480 -24.15 19.58 9.96
C ASP A 480 -24.05 20.03 11.43
N ASP A 481 -24.19 21.34 11.66
CA ASP A 481 -24.19 21.97 12.98
C ASP A 481 -25.36 21.54 13.88
N ASP A 482 -26.47 21.13 13.27
CA ASP A 482 -27.65 20.58 13.97
C ASP A 482 -27.54 19.07 14.21
N HIS A 483 -26.44 18.44 13.80
CA HIS A 483 -26.14 17.02 13.94
C HIS A 483 -26.97 16.10 13.02
N ILE A 484 -27.52 16.65 11.94
CA ILE A 484 -28.24 15.93 10.90
C ILE A 484 -27.24 15.19 10.03
N LEU A 485 -27.50 13.92 9.74
CA LEU A 485 -26.65 13.11 8.85
C LEU A 485 -26.85 13.55 7.40
N LEU A 486 -25.78 14.09 6.79
CA LEU A 486 -25.80 14.62 5.43
C LEU A 486 -25.12 13.71 4.40
N GLY A 487 -24.05 13.02 4.79
CA GLY A 487 -23.19 12.28 3.86
C GLY A 487 -22.26 11.30 4.56
N ARG A 488 -21.35 10.72 3.79
CA ARG A 488 -20.22 9.92 4.30
C ARG A 488 -18.97 10.16 3.45
N ILE A 489 -17.81 10.00 4.07
CA ILE A 489 -16.51 9.98 3.39
C ILE A 489 -15.95 8.57 3.49
N THR A 490 -15.34 8.07 2.42
CA THR A 490 -14.76 6.72 2.36
C THR A 490 -13.25 6.72 2.50
N ILE A 491 -12.68 5.54 2.73
CA ILE A 491 -11.22 5.41 2.86
C ILE A 491 -10.52 5.52 1.50
N ASP A 492 -11.24 5.28 0.41
CA ASP A 492 -10.82 5.46 -0.99
C ASP A 492 -10.35 6.90 -1.17
N ASP A 493 -11.26 7.84 -0.97
CA ASP A 493 -11.09 9.30 -1.15
C ASP A 493 -9.99 9.83 -0.23
N ILE A 494 -9.95 9.35 1.01
CA ILE A 494 -8.90 9.73 1.97
C ILE A 494 -7.52 9.25 1.54
N VAL A 495 -7.42 8.12 0.85
CA VAL A 495 -6.12 7.62 0.38
C VAL A 495 -5.56 8.52 -0.73
N ASP A 496 -6.43 9.04 -1.59
CA ASP A 496 -6.04 9.94 -2.67
C ASP A 496 -5.75 11.34 -2.13
N LEU A 497 -6.58 11.86 -1.24
CA LEU A 497 -6.29 13.09 -0.49
C LEU A 497 -4.92 13.06 0.23
N ILE A 498 -4.61 11.97 0.94
CA ILE A 498 -3.30 11.82 1.62
C ILE A 498 -2.13 11.87 0.62
N ARG A 499 -2.35 11.36 -0.60
CA ARG A 499 -1.31 11.37 -1.65
C ARG A 499 -1.14 12.77 -2.21
N GLU A 500 -2.24 13.44 -2.55
CA GLU A 500 -2.25 14.81 -3.08
C GLU A 500 -1.61 15.79 -2.08
N GLU A 501 -2.01 15.74 -0.82
CA GLU A 501 -1.41 16.58 0.22
C GLU A 501 0.08 16.27 0.43
N ALA A 502 0.49 15.00 0.34
CA ALA A 502 1.92 14.65 0.40
C ALA A 502 2.73 15.12 -0.81
N GLU A 503 2.12 15.18 -1.99
CA GLU A 503 2.71 15.68 -3.23
C GLU A 503 2.88 17.21 -3.17
N LYS A 504 1.81 17.91 -2.77
CA LYS A 504 1.79 19.34 -2.50
C LYS A 504 2.83 19.75 -1.45
N ASP A 505 2.91 19.03 -0.32
CA ASP A 505 3.95 19.24 0.71
C ASP A 505 5.36 19.11 0.12
N TYR A 506 5.59 18.11 -0.72
CA TYR A 506 6.89 17.87 -1.35
C TYR A 506 7.25 18.98 -2.36
N GLN A 507 6.29 19.41 -3.17
CA GLN A 507 6.46 20.51 -4.12
C GLN A 507 6.75 21.83 -3.40
N MET A 508 6.00 22.16 -2.35
CA MET A 508 6.26 23.33 -1.51
C MET A 508 7.65 23.28 -0.88
N ALA A 509 8.08 22.13 -0.37
CA ALA A 509 9.44 21.95 0.17
C ALA A 509 10.55 22.12 -0.89
N ALA A 510 10.24 21.87 -2.16
CA ALA A 510 11.13 22.07 -3.30
C ALA A 510 11.11 23.51 -3.86
N GLY A 511 10.30 24.42 -3.29
CA GLY A 511 10.17 25.79 -3.76
C GLY A 511 9.29 25.93 -5.00
N ILE A 512 8.21 25.15 -5.06
CA ILE A 512 7.18 25.18 -6.09
C ILE A 512 5.86 25.65 -5.44
N THR A 513 5.08 26.50 -6.12
CA THR A 513 3.88 27.17 -5.53
C THR A 513 2.54 26.77 -6.13
N GLU A 514 2.54 26.16 -7.31
CA GLU A 514 1.35 25.65 -8.00
C GLU A 514 1.57 24.15 -8.18
N ASP A 515 0.49 23.38 -8.37
CA ASP A 515 0.66 22.01 -8.83
C ASP A 515 1.24 22.03 -10.26
N ILE A 516 2.26 21.22 -10.51
CA ILE A 516 2.97 21.22 -11.79
C ILE A 516 3.33 19.80 -12.16
N ASP A 517 2.94 19.43 -13.37
CA ASP A 517 3.26 18.13 -13.93
C ASP A 517 4.56 18.09 -14.73
N ALA A 518 5.07 16.87 -14.90
CA ALA A 518 6.28 16.62 -15.66
C ALA A 518 6.15 17.02 -17.14
N ASP A 519 4.93 17.07 -17.66
CA ASP A 519 4.62 17.32 -19.07
C ASP A 519 4.14 18.76 -19.36
N ASP A 520 3.89 19.55 -18.31
CA ASP A 520 3.60 20.99 -18.42
C ASP A 520 4.58 21.78 -19.27
N SER A 521 4.09 22.88 -19.83
CA SER A 521 4.92 23.76 -20.63
C SER A 521 6.08 24.35 -19.80
N ILE A 522 7.17 24.69 -20.50
CA ILE A 522 8.32 25.35 -19.88
C ILE A 522 7.92 26.66 -19.20
N LEU A 523 6.88 27.34 -19.72
CA LEU A 523 6.40 28.61 -19.18
C LEU A 523 5.70 28.41 -17.84
N ASP A 524 4.84 27.41 -17.72
CA ASP A 524 4.08 27.11 -16.48
C ASP A 524 5.05 26.72 -15.36
N LYS A 525 5.97 25.79 -15.68
CA LYS A 525 7.11 25.41 -14.83
C LYS A 525 7.95 26.59 -14.35
N THR A 526 8.16 27.57 -15.21
CA THR A 526 8.94 28.77 -14.87
C THR A 526 8.14 29.70 -13.96
N LYS A 527 6.86 29.94 -14.28
CA LYS A 527 5.95 30.80 -13.52
C LYS A 527 5.83 30.33 -12.07
N ALA A 528 5.64 29.05 -11.85
CA ALA A 528 5.42 28.50 -10.51
C ALA A 528 6.69 28.36 -9.64
N ARG A 529 7.89 28.42 -10.24
CA ARG A 529 9.18 28.50 -9.51
C ARG A 529 9.65 29.92 -9.27
N LEU A 530 9.21 30.87 -10.10
CA LEU A 530 9.70 32.25 -10.09
C LEU A 530 9.55 32.94 -8.71
N PRO A 531 8.44 32.80 -7.97
CA PRO A 531 8.29 33.41 -6.65
C PRO A 531 9.42 33.03 -5.68
N TRP A 532 9.73 31.73 -5.58
CA TRP A 532 10.79 31.23 -4.71
C TRP A 532 12.19 31.59 -5.21
N LEU A 533 12.42 31.56 -6.53
CA LEU A 533 13.70 31.97 -7.12
C LEU A 533 14.00 33.44 -6.89
N VAL A 534 12.99 34.32 -7.03
CA VAL A 534 13.13 35.76 -6.76
C VAL A 534 13.41 35.99 -5.28
N LEU A 535 12.70 35.30 -4.39
CA LEU A 535 12.93 35.41 -2.95
C LEU A 535 14.35 34.94 -2.57
N GLY A 536 14.81 33.82 -3.13
CA GLY A 536 16.18 33.33 -2.96
C GLY A 536 17.23 34.29 -3.50
N LEU A 537 16.97 34.93 -4.65
CA LEU A 537 17.85 35.93 -5.25
C LEU A 537 17.99 37.18 -4.36
N VAL A 538 16.88 37.67 -3.80
CA VAL A 538 16.89 38.79 -2.84
C VAL A 538 17.73 38.45 -1.61
N GLY A 539 17.60 37.23 -1.09
CA GLY A 539 18.46 36.72 -0.02
C GLY A 539 19.95 36.68 -0.41
N GLY A 540 20.25 36.26 -1.64
CA GLY A 540 21.61 36.27 -2.20
C GLY A 540 22.22 37.67 -2.27
N PHE A 541 21.47 38.68 -2.71
CA PHE A 541 21.92 40.07 -2.71
C PHE A 541 22.17 40.61 -1.31
N ALA A 542 21.35 40.24 -0.33
CA ALA A 542 21.58 40.60 1.07
C ALA A 542 22.88 39.99 1.60
N ALA A 543 23.14 38.70 1.31
CA ALA A 543 24.38 38.03 1.68
C ALA A 543 25.62 38.67 1.04
N ALA A 544 25.55 39.01 -0.25
CA ALA A 544 26.63 39.70 -0.96
C ALA A 544 26.91 41.09 -0.36
N SER A 545 25.86 41.82 0.01
CA SER A 545 25.97 43.13 0.64
C SER A 545 26.64 43.05 2.02
N ILE A 546 26.33 42.02 2.81
CA ILE A 546 26.98 41.76 4.10
C ILE A 546 28.47 41.43 3.88
N MET A 547 28.80 40.57 2.90
CA MET A 547 30.19 40.23 2.59
C MET A 547 31.02 41.45 2.15
N GLY A 548 30.41 42.36 1.36
CA GLY A 548 31.06 43.60 0.96
C GLY A 548 31.47 44.49 2.14
N GLY A 549 30.73 44.43 3.25
CA GLY A 549 31.08 45.13 4.49
C GLY A 549 32.36 44.61 5.19
N PHE A 550 32.88 43.44 4.78
CA PHE A 550 34.08 42.80 5.35
C PHE A 550 35.28 42.76 4.38
N GLU A 551 35.29 43.62 3.36
CA GLU A 551 36.33 43.66 2.31
C GLU A 551 37.76 43.81 2.87
N ASP A 552 37.95 44.67 3.88
CA ASP A 552 39.25 44.86 4.54
C ASP A 552 39.79 43.57 5.17
N ALA A 553 38.90 42.78 5.81
CA ALA A 553 39.27 41.53 6.46
C ALA A 553 39.63 40.44 5.43
N LEU A 554 38.90 40.39 4.30
CA LEU A 554 39.21 39.48 3.19
C LEU A 554 40.53 39.84 2.49
N THR A 555 40.90 41.12 2.46
CA THR A 555 42.18 41.58 1.91
C THR A 555 43.35 41.21 2.83
N GLN A 556 43.16 41.31 4.15
CA GLN A 556 44.18 40.96 5.12
C GLN A 556 44.36 39.44 5.31
N TYR A 557 43.28 38.66 5.14
CA TYR A 557 43.27 37.20 5.29
C TYR A 557 42.53 36.53 4.12
N PRO A 558 43.14 36.45 2.93
CA PRO A 558 42.51 35.85 1.75
C PRO A 558 42.10 34.39 1.94
N GLU A 559 42.75 33.67 2.85
CA GLU A 559 42.46 32.27 3.16
C GLU A 559 41.04 32.07 3.71
N LEU A 560 40.45 33.08 4.35
CA LEU A 560 39.07 33.03 4.85
C LEU A 560 38.05 32.81 3.73
N PHE A 561 38.34 33.31 2.52
CA PHE A 561 37.47 33.18 1.37
C PHE A 561 37.24 31.71 0.97
N TYR A 562 38.23 30.84 1.15
CA TYR A 562 38.09 29.41 0.85
C TYR A 562 37.09 28.70 1.77
N PHE A 563 36.88 29.22 2.98
CA PHE A 563 35.95 28.64 3.94
C PHE A 563 34.51 29.13 3.74
N THR A 564 34.28 30.25 3.05
CA THR A 564 32.94 30.82 2.87
C THR A 564 31.95 29.87 2.20
N PRO A 565 32.25 29.24 1.04
CA PRO A 565 31.33 28.29 0.42
C PRO A 565 31.09 27.05 1.28
N LEU A 566 32.12 26.60 2.01
CA LEU A 566 32.03 25.43 2.87
C LEU A 566 31.10 25.69 4.06
N ILE A 567 31.27 26.82 4.76
CA ILE A 567 30.43 27.21 5.90
C ILE A 567 29.00 27.46 5.43
N ALA A 568 28.80 28.18 4.32
CA ALA A 568 27.48 28.45 3.77
C ALA A 568 26.73 27.16 3.37
N ALA A 569 27.41 26.23 2.69
CA ALA A 569 26.82 24.95 2.30
C ALA A 569 26.46 24.09 3.52
N MET A 570 27.34 24.03 4.52
CA MET A 570 27.07 23.29 5.76
C MET A 570 25.90 23.89 6.53
N ALA A 571 25.85 25.21 6.68
CA ALA A 571 24.73 25.90 7.34
C ALA A 571 23.41 25.67 6.60
N GLY A 572 23.42 25.72 5.26
CA GLY A 572 22.25 25.43 4.43
C GLY A 572 21.75 23.98 4.59
N ASN A 573 22.65 23.01 4.50
CA ASN A 573 22.30 21.59 4.66
C ASN A 573 21.72 21.29 6.05
N VAL A 574 22.33 21.83 7.11
CA VAL A 574 21.82 21.67 8.49
C VAL A 574 20.44 22.33 8.62
N GLY A 575 20.26 23.53 8.05
CA GLY A 575 18.97 24.22 8.04
C GLY A 575 17.86 23.40 7.37
N VAL A 576 18.11 22.89 6.16
CA VAL A 576 17.13 22.07 5.42
C VAL A 576 16.82 20.78 6.18
N GLN A 577 17.83 20.09 6.73
CA GLN A 577 17.63 18.86 7.50
C GLN A 577 16.82 19.10 8.79
N SER A 578 17.14 20.15 9.53
CA SER A 578 16.41 20.51 10.75
C SER A 578 14.97 20.89 10.44
N SER A 579 14.74 21.69 9.40
CA SER A 579 13.39 22.06 8.96
C SER A 579 12.58 20.83 8.52
N ALA A 580 13.16 19.94 7.73
CA ALA A 580 12.48 18.72 7.27
C ALA A 580 12.03 17.84 8.45
N ILE A 581 12.88 17.64 9.45
CA ILE A 581 12.54 16.85 10.65
C ILE A 581 11.40 17.51 11.45
N VAL A 582 11.44 18.84 11.59
CA VAL A 582 10.41 19.58 12.34
C VAL A 582 9.09 19.58 11.59
N VAL A 583 9.08 19.92 10.29
CA VAL A 583 7.87 19.93 9.46
C VAL A 583 7.23 18.55 9.41
N GLN A 584 8.02 17.50 9.13
CA GLN A 584 7.52 16.12 9.16
C GLN A 584 6.95 15.74 10.53
N GLY A 585 7.59 16.19 11.61
CA GLY A 585 7.13 15.92 12.96
C GLY A 585 5.83 16.65 13.33
N LEU A 586 5.58 17.82 12.73
CA LEU A 586 4.32 18.56 12.84
C LEU A 586 3.22 17.87 12.04
N ALA A 587 3.46 17.56 10.76
CA ALA A 587 2.51 16.88 9.87
C ALA A 587 2.06 15.52 10.43
N THR A 588 2.98 14.75 11.01
CA THR A 588 2.66 13.42 11.60
C THR A 588 2.07 13.51 13.02
N ASN A 589 1.85 14.72 13.54
CA ASN A 589 1.41 14.97 14.92
C ASN A 589 2.25 14.22 15.98
N SER A 590 3.53 13.96 15.66
CA SER A 590 4.48 13.23 16.50
C SER A 590 5.23 14.17 17.45
N ILE A 591 5.26 15.47 17.14
CA ILE A 591 5.76 16.52 18.02
C ILE A 591 4.64 16.99 18.95
N LYS A 592 4.54 16.37 20.13
CA LYS A 592 3.66 16.81 21.22
C LYS A 592 4.46 17.53 22.30
N GLY A 593 4.07 18.75 22.68
CA GLY A 593 4.68 19.51 23.77
C GLY A 593 5.05 20.96 23.41
N SER A 594 5.82 21.63 24.29
CA SER A 594 6.22 23.03 24.10
C SER A 594 7.30 23.17 23.03
N MET A 595 7.06 24.04 22.03
CA MET A 595 8.03 24.40 20.99
C MET A 595 9.37 24.87 21.57
N TRP A 596 9.36 25.54 22.73
CA TRP A 596 10.58 26.01 23.39
C TRP A 596 11.51 24.88 23.81
N SER A 597 10.95 23.80 24.37
CA SER A 597 11.72 22.63 24.78
C SER A 597 12.35 21.91 23.59
N ARG A 598 11.71 21.99 22.42
CA ARG A 598 12.22 21.42 21.17
C ARG A 598 13.33 22.28 20.60
N MET A 599 13.16 23.60 20.58
CA MET A 599 14.20 24.54 20.15
C MET A 599 15.50 24.34 20.95
N LEU A 600 15.41 24.13 22.27
CA LEU A 600 16.58 23.81 23.10
C LEU A 600 17.23 22.46 22.75
N LYS A 601 16.45 21.44 22.38
CA LYS A 601 16.98 20.16 21.91
C LYS A 601 17.70 20.31 20.56
N GLU A 602 17.13 21.06 19.62
CA GLU A 602 17.77 21.31 18.32
C GLU A 602 19.07 22.12 18.48
N ILE A 603 19.10 23.11 19.39
CA ILE A 603 20.34 23.85 19.72
C ILE A 603 21.41 22.89 20.28
N ALA A 604 21.03 21.92 21.11
CA ALA A 604 21.96 20.93 21.67
C ALA A 604 22.44 19.89 20.65
N LEU A 605 21.63 19.59 19.62
CA LEU A 605 21.97 18.68 18.51
C LEU A 605 22.86 19.35 17.46
N SER A 606 22.87 20.68 17.40
CA SER A 606 23.63 21.49 16.43
C SER A 606 25.11 21.69 16.79
N VAL A 607 25.64 20.94 17.77
CA VAL A 607 27.04 21.02 18.26
C VAL A 607 27.88 19.88 17.72
#